data_AF-A0A327LCA8-F1
#
_entry.id   AF-A0A327LCA8-F1
#
_cell.length_a   1.000
_cell.length_b   1.000
_cell.length_c   1.000
_cell.angle_alpha   90.00
_cell.angle_beta   90.00
_cell.angle_gamma   90.00
#
_symmetry.space_group_name_H-M   'P 1'
#
loop_
_entity.id
_entity.type
_entity.pdbx_description
1 polymer ?
#
loop_
_entity_poly.entity_id
_entity_poly.type
_entity_poly.pdbx_seq_one_letter_code
_entity_poly.pdbx_strand_id
1 'polypeptide(L)'
;MTITTQAPLQPQDDVDAAATSFEGEIREFVRRDFTPVRRSNDTGSGEFAASNISTLVQRVAGTSLAEIENLIGELQTLRDYIASEGERVQRELAGYAQLNQAAMTSTRIIAESMSKWKTTVDETKTA
;
A
#
# COMPACT_ATOMS: atom_id res chain seq x y z
N MET A 1 8.78 12.84 -15.07
CA MET A 1 9.08 12.23 -13.76
C MET A 1 8.66 10.78 -13.87
N THR A 2 9.63 9.88 -14.04
CA THR A 2 9.40 8.46 -14.32
C THR A 2 8.98 7.78 -13.03
N ILE A 3 7.78 7.20 -13.01
CA ILE A 3 7.31 6.34 -11.93
C ILE A 3 8.01 4.99 -12.13
N THR A 4 9.12 4.76 -11.43
CA THR A 4 9.63 3.40 -11.26
C THR A 4 8.72 2.74 -10.24
N THR A 5 7.73 1.98 -10.73
CA THR A 5 7.02 1.00 -9.91
C THR A 5 8.04 -0.08 -9.56
N GLN A 6 8.67 0.07 -8.40
CA GLN A 6 9.44 -1.00 -7.78
C GLN A 6 8.44 -2.11 -7.44
N ALA A 7 8.69 -3.31 -7.93
CA ALA A 7 7.84 -4.48 -7.65
C ALA A 7 7.63 -4.60 -6.13
N PRO A 8 6.41 -4.92 -5.66
CA PRO A 8 6.20 -5.16 -4.25
C PRO A 8 7.12 -6.30 -3.81
N LEU A 9 7.90 -6.08 -2.77
CA LEU A 9 8.58 -7.18 -2.06
C LEU A 9 7.46 -8.14 -1.63
N GLN A 10 7.46 -9.35 -2.16
CA GLN A 10 6.40 -10.33 -1.98
C GLN A 10 6.35 -10.75 -0.51
N PRO A 11 5.36 -10.31 0.29
CA PRO A 11 5.26 -10.71 1.69
C PRO A 11 4.88 -12.19 1.80
N GLN A 12 4.35 -12.78 0.71
CA GLN A 12 3.97 -14.19 0.66
C GLN A 12 5.19 -15.11 0.76
N ASP A 13 6.31 -14.76 0.11
CA ASP A 13 7.53 -15.58 0.14
C ASP A 13 8.13 -15.64 1.55
N ASP A 14 8.07 -14.54 2.31
CA ASP A 14 8.58 -14.46 3.67
C ASP A 14 7.69 -15.20 4.67
N VAL A 15 6.36 -15.10 4.52
CA VAL A 15 5.39 -15.82 5.35
C VAL A 15 5.46 -17.33 5.09
N ASP A 16 5.57 -17.75 3.82
CA ASP A 16 5.70 -19.15 3.45
C ASP A 16 7.06 -19.74 3.90
N ALA A 17 8.13 -18.94 3.85
CA ALA A 17 9.43 -19.33 4.38
C ALA A 17 9.40 -19.50 5.92
N ALA A 18 8.77 -18.57 6.63
CA ALA A 18 8.59 -18.66 8.08
C ALA A 18 7.73 -19.86 8.48
N ALA A 19 6.64 -20.13 7.76
CA ALA A 19 5.77 -21.28 7.97
C ALA A 19 6.48 -22.60 7.70
N THR A 20 7.28 -22.67 6.63
CA THR A 20 8.05 -23.87 6.27
C THR A 20 9.15 -24.17 7.31
N SER A 21 9.84 -23.14 7.80
CA SER A 21 10.82 -23.27 8.89
C SER A 21 10.16 -23.79 10.17
N PHE A 22 8.99 -23.24 10.52
CA PHE A 22 8.21 -23.65 11.69
C PHE A 22 7.73 -25.11 11.57
N GLU A 23 7.21 -25.51 10.42
CA GLU A 23 6.78 -26.90 10.19
C GLU A 23 7.97 -27.86 10.27
N GLY A 24 9.15 -27.45 9.79
CA GLY A 24 10.41 -28.19 9.93
C GLY A 24 10.81 -28.41 11.39
N GLU A 25 10.77 -27.37 12.22
CA GLU A 25 11.09 -27.43 13.65
C GLU A 25 10.10 -28.32 14.43
N ILE A 26 8.80 -28.23 14.13
CA ILE A 26 7.78 -29.12 14.72
C ILE A 26 7.99 -30.58 14.28
N ARG A 27 8.27 -30.81 12.99
CA ARG A 27 8.46 -32.15 12.45
C ARG A 27 9.69 -32.83 13.06
N GLU A 28 10.76 -32.07 13.30
CA GLU A 28 11.96 -32.57 13.97
C GLU A 28 11.70 -32.87 15.46
N PHE A 29 10.92 -32.03 16.15
CA PHE A 29 10.51 -32.24 17.53
C PHE A 29 9.69 -33.53 17.70
N VAL A 30 8.67 -33.74 16.87
CA VAL A 30 7.86 -34.97 16.88
C VAL A 30 8.73 -36.19 16.56
N ARG A 31 9.68 -36.08 15.61
CA ARG A 31 10.56 -37.19 15.24
C ARG A 31 11.54 -37.59 16.35
N ARG A 32 12.02 -36.62 17.15
CA ARG A 32 13.00 -36.85 18.21
C ARG A 32 12.36 -37.43 19.47
N ASP A 33 11.17 -36.96 19.85
CA ASP A 33 10.52 -37.35 21.11
C ASP A 33 9.54 -38.53 20.98
N PHE A 34 9.07 -38.86 19.77
CA PHE A 34 8.19 -40.01 19.51
C PHE A 34 8.87 -41.21 18.84
N THR A 35 10.20 -41.35 18.94
CA THR A 35 10.77 -42.69 18.70
C THR A 35 10.09 -43.65 19.68
N PRO A 36 9.43 -44.74 19.24
CA PRO A 36 8.67 -45.61 20.13
C PRO A 36 9.65 -46.51 20.90
N VAL A 37 10.49 -45.89 21.72
CA VAL A 37 11.26 -46.55 22.75
C VAL A 37 10.28 -46.79 23.88
N ARG A 38 9.69 -47.98 23.89
CA ARG A 38 8.98 -48.53 25.04
C ARG A 38 9.85 -48.31 26.29
N ARG A 39 9.49 -47.36 27.17
CA ARG A 39 9.72 -47.42 28.64
C ARG A 39 9.24 -46.15 29.35
N SER A 40 8.30 -46.39 30.27
CA SER A 40 8.05 -45.69 31.54
C SER A 40 7.56 -44.24 31.51
N ASN A 41 6.37 -44.06 32.11
CA ASN A 41 5.87 -42.81 32.68
C ASN A 41 7.00 -42.01 33.34
N ASP A 42 7.38 -40.88 32.75
CA ASP A 42 8.15 -39.86 33.46
C ASP A 42 7.45 -38.50 33.29
N THR A 43 6.86 -38.04 34.40
CA THR A 43 6.19 -36.76 34.56
C THR A 43 7.09 -35.56 34.20
N GLY A 44 8.41 -35.72 34.17
CA GLY A 44 9.35 -34.65 33.75
C GLY A 44 9.44 -34.40 32.24
N SER A 45 9.05 -35.36 31.40
CA SER A 45 9.11 -35.22 29.93
C SER A 45 8.06 -34.26 29.37
N GLY A 46 6.84 -34.29 29.92
CA GLY A 46 5.74 -33.39 29.52
C GLY A 46 5.96 -31.94 29.95
N GLU A 47 6.61 -31.72 31.09
CA GLU A 47 6.89 -30.38 31.61
C GLU A 47 7.99 -29.68 30.80
N PHE A 48 9.01 -30.44 30.36
CA PHE A 48 10.02 -29.96 29.41
C PHE A 48 9.44 -29.62 28.04
N ALA A 49 8.54 -30.46 27.51
CA ALA A 49 7.83 -30.20 26.26
C ALA A 49 6.94 -28.93 26.35
N ALA A 50 6.21 -28.76 27.45
CA ALA A 50 5.37 -27.58 27.69
C ALA A 50 6.19 -26.28 27.79
N SER A 51 7.34 -26.31 28.46
CA SER A 51 8.25 -25.16 28.55
C SER A 51 8.83 -24.75 27.18
N ASN A 52 9.21 -25.72 26.35
CA ASN A 52 9.69 -25.45 24.99
C ASN A 52 8.59 -24.89 24.08
N ILE A 53 7.37 -25.45 24.15
CA ILE A 53 6.22 -24.90 23.41
C ILE A 53 5.95 -23.47 23.86
N SER A 54 5.97 -23.18 25.16
CA SER A 54 5.77 -21.81 25.67
C SER A 54 6.82 -20.83 25.12
N THR A 55 8.07 -21.29 24.97
CA THR A 55 9.16 -20.46 24.42
C THR A 55 8.95 -20.19 22.93
N LEU A 56 8.54 -21.21 22.15
CA LEU A 56 8.22 -21.05 20.73
C LEU A 56 7.03 -20.12 20.50
N VAL A 57 5.96 -20.29 21.28
CA VAL A 57 4.78 -19.42 21.22
C VAL A 57 5.15 -17.98 21.54
N GLN A 58 5.98 -17.76 22.57
CA GLN A 58 6.41 -16.41 22.94
C GLN A 58 7.28 -15.76 21.85
N ARG A 59 8.15 -16.53 21.19
CA ARG A 59 8.96 -16.05 20.06
C ARG A 59 8.08 -15.69 18.86
N VAL A 60 7.18 -16.58 18.46
CA VAL A 60 6.27 -16.36 17.33
C VAL A 60 5.36 -15.16 17.59
N ALA A 61 4.73 -15.12 18.76
CA ALA A 61 3.87 -13.99 19.15
C ALA A 61 4.64 -12.66 19.17
N GLY A 62 5.89 -12.67 19.64
CA GLY A 62 6.77 -11.50 19.61
C GLY A 62 7.09 -11.02 18.20
N THR A 63 7.48 -11.94 17.30
CA THR A 63 7.76 -11.61 15.89
C THR A 63 6.50 -11.12 15.16
N SER A 64 5.38 -11.83 15.29
CA SER A 64 4.12 -11.42 14.65
C SER A 64 3.63 -10.05 15.13
N LEU A 65 3.84 -9.71 16.41
CA LEU A 65 3.51 -8.38 16.90
C LEU A 65 4.37 -7.30 16.25
N ALA A 66 5.69 -7.53 16.13
CA ALA A 66 6.59 -6.58 15.48
C ALA A 66 6.23 -6.36 13.99
N GLU A 67 5.84 -7.43 13.29
CA GLU A 67 5.38 -7.35 11.89
C GLU A 67 4.06 -6.57 11.77
N ILE A 68 3.11 -6.77 12.69
CA ILE A 68 1.85 -6.01 12.72
C ILE A 68 2.13 -4.52 12.95
N GLU A 69 2.99 -4.17 13.91
CA GLU A 69 3.36 -2.77 14.16
C GLU A 69 4.02 -2.12 12.94
N ASN A 70 4.89 -2.86 12.23
CA ASN A 70 5.48 -2.38 10.98
C ASN A 70 4.42 -2.13 9.90
N LEU A 71 3.50 -3.08 9.69
CA LEU A 71 2.41 -2.95 8.73
C LEU A 71 1.49 -1.77 9.08
N ILE A 72 1.20 -1.56 10.35
CA ILE A 72 0.45 -0.39 10.82
C ILE A 72 1.19 0.90 10.44
N GLY A 73 2.50 0.97 10.64
CA GLY A 73 3.33 2.11 10.24
C GLY A 73 3.30 2.38 8.73
N GLU A 74 3.38 1.34 7.91
CA GLU A 74 3.27 1.44 6.45
C GLU A 74 1.89 1.96 6.02
N LEU A 75 0.81 1.44 6.62
CA LEU A 75 -0.56 1.88 6.34
C LEU A 75 -0.80 3.34 6.76
N GLN A 76 -0.25 3.76 7.89
CA GLN A 76 -0.31 5.16 8.32
C GLN A 76 0.40 6.08 7.34
N THR A 77 1.60 5.68 6.89
CA THR A 77 2.37 6.42 5.87
C THR A 77 1.58 6.54 4.56
N LEU A 78 0.96 5.45 4.11
CA LEU A 78 0.15 5.44 2.89
C LEU A 78 -1.09 6.33 3.02
N ARG A 79 -1.78 6.30 4.17
CA ARG A 79 -2.92 7.16 4.45
C ARG A 79 -2.53 8.64 4.38
N ASP A 80 -1.43 9.01 5.02
CA ASP A 80 -0.97 10.39 5.06
C ASP A 80 -0.55 10.87 3.66
N TYR A 81 0.06 10.00 2.86
CA TYR A 81 0.33 10.25 1.45
C TYR A 81 -0.96 10.52 0.66
N ILE A 82 -1.98 9.66 0.77
CA ILE A 82 -3.25 9.84 0.05
C ILE A 82 -3.94 11.15 0.45
N ALA A 83 -3.89 11.53 1.72
CA ALA A 83 -4.44 12.82 2.17
C ALA A 83 -3.73 14.00 1.48
N SER A 84 -2.39 13.99 1.46
CA SER A 84 -1.61 15.05 0.81
C SER A 84 -1.83 15.12 -0.71
N GLU A 85 -1.97 13.96 -1.36
CA GLU A 85 -2.23 13.87 -2.79
C GLU A 85 -3.65 14.36 -3.12
N GLY A 86 -4.62 14.10 -2.24
CA GLY A 86 -5.98 14.64 -2.33
C GLY A 86 -5.97 16.18 -2.36
N GLU A 87 -5.25 16.82 -1.44
CA GLU A 87 -5.11 18.30 -1.43
C GLU A 87 -4.40 18.84 -2.67
N ARG A 88 -3.39 18.12 -3.18
CA ARG A 88 -2.69 18.48 -4.42
C ARG A 88 -3.64 18.44 -5.62
N VAL A 89 -4.38 17.34 -5.78
CA VAL A 89 -5.32 17.14 -6.88
C VAL A 89 -6.46 18.16 -6.83
N GLN A 90 -6.97 18.49 -5.63
CA GLN A 90 -7.99 19.54 -5.48
C GLN A 90 -7.49 20.91 -5.97
N ARG A 91 -6.24 21.27 -5.67
CA ARG A 91 -5.63 22.51 -6.19
C ARG A 91 -5.47 22.48 -7.71
N GLU A 92 -5.08 21.34 -8.27
CA GLU A 92 -4.94 21.17 -9.71
C GLU A 92 -6.30 21.31 -10.42
N LEU A 93 -7.36 20.71 -9.86
CA LEU A 93 -8.72 20.81 -10.39
C LEU A 93 -9.25 22.24 -10.39
N ALA A 94 -9.00 22.99 -9.30
CA ALA A 94 -9.34 24.41 -9.24
C ALA A 94 -8.58 25.21 -10.33
N GLY A 95 -7.30 24.89 -10.55
CA GLY A 95 -6.49 25.46 -11.63
C GLY A 95 -7.05 25.16 -13.02
N TYR A 96 -7.48 23.91 -13.29
CA TYR A 96 -8.13 23.55 -14.55
C TYR A 96 -9.44 24.29 -14.77
N ALA A 97 -10.27 24.44 -13.73
CA ALA A 97 -11.51 25.19 -13.83
C ALA A 97 -11.25 26.66 -14.21
N GLN A 98 -10.25 27.30 -13.58
CA GLN A 98 -9.84 28.66 -13.89
C GLN A 98 -9.31 28.78 -15.32
N LEU A 99 -8.43 27.85 -15.74
CA LEU A 99 -7.89 27.84 -17.11
C LEU A 99 -9.01 27.66 -18.14
N ASN A 100 -9.96 26.75 -17.89
CA ASN A 100 -11.09 26.52 -18.76
C ASN A 100 -12.00 27.76 -18.87
N GLN A 101 -12.27 28.43 -17.74
CA GLN A 101 -12.99 29.70 -17.74
C GLN A 101 -12.25 30.77 -18.57
N ALA A 102 -10.94 30.93 -18.36
CA ALA A 102 -10.12 31.88 -19.11
C ALA A 102 -10.12 31.57 -20.62
N ALA A 103 -10.04 30.29 -21.00
CA ALA A 103 -10.10 29.86 -22.40
C ALA A 103 -11.48 30.14 -23.03
N MET A 104 -12.57 29.85 -22.31
CA MET A 104 -13.93 30.19 -22.77
C MET A 104 -14.10 31.71 -22.95
N THR A 105 -13.64 32.51 -21.98
CA THR A 105 -13.68 33.97 -22.08
C THR A 105 -12.86 34.47 -23.28
N SER A 106 -11.66 33.94 -23.48
CA SER A 106 -10.81 34.28 -24.64
C SER A 106 -11.49 33.93 -25.95
N THR A 107 -12.09 32.75 -26.04
CA THR A 107 -12.83 32.29 -27.23
C THR A 107 -14.00 33.22 -27.54
N ARG A 108 -14.74 33.66 -26.51
CA ARG A 108 -15.83 34.62 -26.67
C ARG A 108 -15.33 35.96 -27.19
N ILE A 109 -14.27 36.50 -26.61
CA ILE A 109 -13.67 37.78 -27.05
C ILE A 109 -13.24 37.71 -28.51
N ILE A 110 -12.60 36.59 -28.92
CA ILE A 110 -12.20 36.37 -30.32
C ILE A 110 -13.44 36.37 -31.24
N ALA A 111 -14.49 35.62 -30.89
CA ALA A 111 -15.71 35.56 -31.68
C ALA A 111 -16.40 36.93 -31.80
N GLU A 112 -16.50 37.68 -30.70
CA GLU A 112 -17.05 39.04 -30.69
C GLU A 112 -16.20 39.99 -31.55
N SER A 113 -14.87 39.87 -31.48
CA SER A 113 -13.95 40.68 -32.29
C SER A 113 -14.09 40.37 -33.79
N MET A 114 -14.26 39.09 -34.17
CA MET A 114 -14.47 38.73 -35.58
C MET A 114 -15.83 39.20 -36.09
N SER A 115 -16.88 39.13 -35.25
CA SER A 115 -18.18 39.67 -35.60
C SER A 115 -18.11 41.17 -35.86
N LYS A 116 -17.43 41.94 -34.99
CA LYS A 116 -17.24 43.39 -35.16
C LYS A 116 -16.42 43.70 -36.42
N TRP A 117 -15.35 42.96 -36.66
CA TRP A 117 -14.55 43.15 -37.87
C TRP A 117 -15.39 42.92 -39.14
N LYS A 118 -16.22 41.88 -39.17
CA LYS A 118 -17.14 41.62 -40.28
C LYS A 118 -18.12 42.77 -40.49
N THR A 119 -18.77 43.28 -39.44
CA THR A 119 -19.71 44.42 -39.59
C THR A 119 -19.01 45.66 -40.11
N THR A 120 -17.79 45.97 -39.65
CA THR A 120 -17.02 47.11 -40.16
C THR A 120 -16.66 46.95 -41.63
N VAL A 121 -16.30 45.73 -42.08
CA VAL A 121 -16.01 45.45 -43.49
C VAL A 121 -17.28 45.60 -44.34
N ASP A 122 -18.41 45.08 -43.88
CA ASP A 122 -19.68 45.18 -44.59
C ASP A 122 -20.14 46.66 -44.71
N GLU A 123 -20.00 47.48 -43.66
CA GLU A 123 -20.27 48.92 -43.67
C GLU A 123 -19.40 49.67 -44.70
N THR A 124 -18.09 49.40 -44.74
CA THR A 124 -17.18 50.03 -45.71
C THR A 124 -17.45 49.65 -47.17
N LYS A 125 -18.12 48.52 -47.43
CA LYS A 125 -18.49 48.10 -48.78
C LYS A 125 -19.77 48.75 -49.28
N THR A 126 -20.62 49.24 -48.37
CA THR A 126 -21.89 49.91 -48.67
C THR A 126 -21.82 51.43 -48.71
N ALA A 127 -20.69 52.01 -48.28
CA ALA A 127 -20.37 53.44 -48.37
C ALA A 127 -19.63 53.76 -49.68
#